data_AF-A0A1V5PDW1-F1
#
_entry.id   AF-A0A1V5PDW1-F1
#
_cell.length_a   1.000
_cell.length_b   1.000
_cell.length_c   1.000
_cell.angle_alpha   90.00
_cell.angle_beta   90.00
_cell.angle_gamma   90.00
#
_symmetry.space_group_name_H-M   'P 1'
#
loop_
_entity.id
_entity.type
_entity.pdbx_description
1 polymer ?
#
loop_
_entity_poly.entity_id
_entity_poly.type
_entity_poly.pdbx_seq_one_letter_code
_entity_poly.pdbx_strand_id
1 'polypeptide(L)'
;MSKKLKILALFLLFAVLISGCTQTIIKEDAVREPLPGIDPSAGVGRDVSVTLYFRLTEEPALVPVQRIVTVRANEYIEAAVIRQLLAGPAALYGDLEPVVPKGTRLVEVAREGGILYVTLSNEMLSYTGKSLLHEEIELAHRLSVYAIVNTLCTLGGPSRVQLLIDMDGKGAGARVPPFALGFTSAHTSSKWLEPMSENASVIITPNMLIELALGHLAEGEYAQAYSLFAESEIGGFQKPDFAAFETQLLSIGTIDAFAVRNSEINSERIASEAYIDITWTGRKDGQEHKAVNAAIQLLQEGELYKLGYYSLLNVLSAG
;
A
#
# COMPACT_ATOMS: atom_id res chain seq x y z
N MET A 1 1.90 -22.58 60.74
CA MET A 1 1.55 -21.50 59.76
C MET A 1 0.08 -21.65 59.37
N SER A 2 -0.78 -20.68 59.74
CA SER A 2 -2.24 -20.81 59.60
C SER A 2 -2.66 -20.81 58.12
N LYS A 3 -3.78 -21.50 57.78
CA LYS A 3 -4.32 -21.55 56.40
C LYS A 3 -4.50 -20.16 55.78
N LYS A 4 -4.84 -19.14 56.59
CA LYS A 4 -4.97 -17.75 56.16
C LYS A 4 -3.63 -17.12 55.72
N LEU A 5 -2.52 -17.48 56.36
CA LEU A 5 -1.19 -16.99 56.00
C LEU A 5 -0.66 -17.61 54.70
N LYS A 6 -1.03 -18.87 54.42
CA LYS A 6 -0.70 -19.54 53.14
C LYS A 6 -1.49 -18.95 51.96
N ILE A 7 -2.76 -18.60 52.16
CA ILE A 7 -3.60 -17.97 51.13
C ILE A 7 -3.11 -16.53 50.83
N LEU A 8 -2.72 -15.78 51.86
CA LEU A 8 -2.17 -14.43 51.69
C LEU A 8 -0.81 -14.46 50.96
N ALA A 9 0.06 -15.42 51.30
CA ALA A 9 1.33 -15.61 50.61
C ALA A 9 1.14 -16.05 49.14
N LEU A 10 0.13 -16.87 48.85
CA LEU A 10 -0.18 -17.31 47.48
C LEU A 10 -0.74 -16.17 46.62
N PHE A 11 -1.54 -15.27 47.21
CA PHE A 11 -2.04 -14.07 46.51
C PHE A 11 -0.94 -13.04 46.25
N LEU A 12 0.00 -12.87 47.20
CA LEU A 12 1.15 -11.98 47.02
C LEU A 12 2.14 -12.51 45.97
N LEU A 13 2.32 -13.84 45.88
CA LEU A 13 3.16 -14.47 44.87
C LEU A 13 2.54 -14.37 43.46
N PHE A 14 1.20 -14.43 43.35
CA PHE A 14 0.51 -14.30 42.07
C PHE A 14 0.49 -12.85 41.56
N ALA A 15 0.42 -11.85 42.45
CA ALA A 15 0.46 -10.43 42.07
C ALA A 15 1.83 -9.98 41.51
N VAL A 16 2.93 -10.61 41.94
CA VAL A 16 4.28 -10.31 41.44
C VAL A 16 4.53 -10.88 40.03
N LEU A 17 3.78 -11.91 39.61
CA LEU A 17 3.94 -12.54 38.29
C LEU A 17 3.23 -11.79 37.15
N ILE A 18 2.36 -10.81 37.45
CA ILE A 18 1.58 -10.06 36.43
C ILE A 18 2.18 -8.69 36.12
N SER A 19 3.29 -8.30 36.78
CA SER A 19 3.92 -6.98 36.59
C SER A 19 5.14 -7.01 35.65
N GLY A 20 5.30 -8.08 34.86
CA GLY A 20 6.54 -8.39 34.14
C GLY A 20 6.49 -8.27 32.62
N CYS A 21 5.70 -7.36 32.04
CA CYS A 21 5.84 -7.00 30.61
C CYS A 21 6.22 -5.52 30.50
N THR A 22 7.42 -5.16 30.94
CA THR A 22 8.08 -3.96 30.41
C THR A 22 8.39 -4.24 28.94
N GLN A 23 7.57 -3.69 28.04
CA GLN A 23 7.95 -3.52 26.63
C GLN A 23 9.27 -2.75 26.62
N THR A 24 10.37 -3.44 26.32
CA THR A 24 11.69 -2.81 26.26
C THR A 24 11.74 -1.94 25.02
N ILE A 25 11.29 -0.70 25.13
CA ILE A 25 11.47 0.32 24.10
C ILE A 25 12.98 0.54 23.95
N ILE A 26 13.56 0.05 22.85
CA ILE A 26 14.97 0.31 22.56
C ILE A 26 15.04 1.71 21.94
N LYS A 27 15.47 2.67 22.76
CA LYS A 27 16.02 3.92 22.26
C LYS A 27 17.43 3.62 21.76
N GLU A 28 17.67 3.89 20.49
CA GLU A 28 18.98 3.69 19.89
C GLU A 28 19.87 4.86 20.33
N ASP A 29 20.81 4.59 21.24
CA ASP A 29 21.78 5.57 21.79
C ASP A 29 22.88 5.95 20.76
N ALA A 30 22.61 5.81 19.46
CA ALA A 30 23.56 6.21 18.43
C ALA A 30 23.57 7.73 18.29
N VAL A 31 24.77 8.31 18.28
CA VAL A 31 24.98 9.71 17.91
C VAL A 31 24.74 9.81 16.41
N ARG A 32 23.48 10.03 16.02
CA ARG A 32 23.09 10.23 14.63
C ARG A 32 23.54 11.60 14.19
N GLU A 33 24.27 11.67 13.09
CA GLU A 33 24.58 12.95 12.49
C GLU A 33 23.31 13.52 11.85
N PRO A 34 22.90 14.75 12.18
CA PRO A 34 21.90 15.43 11.40
C PRO A 34 22.38 15.50 9.95
N LEU A 35 21.44 15.53 9.01
CA LEU A 35 21.77 15.67 7.59
C LEU A 35 22.76 16.84 7.39
N PRO A 36 23.74 16.71 6.48
CA PRO A 36 24.74 17.74 6.26
C PRO A 36 24.08 19.09 6.00
N GLY A 37 24.76 20.16 6.42
CA GLY A 37 24.26 21.52 6.32
C GLY A 37 23.69 21.83 4.93
N ILE A 38 22.52 22.46 4.91
CA ILE A 38 21.78 22.77 3.69
C ILE A 38 22.65 23.68 2.81
N ASP A 39 22.79 23.33 1.52
CA ASP A 39 23.57 24.06 0.51
C ASP A 39 23.32 25.59 0.62
N PRO A 40 24.34 26.46 0.60
CA PRO A 40 24.17 27.93 0.61
C PRO A 40 23.22 28.48 -0.47
N SER A 41 22.97 27.74 -1.54
CA SER A 41 21.98 28.02 -2.59
C SER A 41 20.52 27.80 -2.14
N ALA A 42 20.30 27.19 -0.98
CA ALA A 42 19.00 26.78 -0.43
C ALA A 42 18.26 27.88 0.36
N GLY A 43 18.69 29.14 0.24
CA GLY A 43 17.94 30.31 0.70
C GLY A 43 16.67 30.58 -0.11
N VAL A 44 16.47 29.87 -1.23
CA VAL A 44 15.31 29.98 -2.11
C VAL A 44 14.65 28.61 -2.21
N GLY A 45 13.32 28.55 -2.04
CA GLY A 45 12.57 27.32 -2.24
C GLY A 45 12.70 26.81 -3.68
N ARG A 46 12.62 25.50 -3.88
CA ARG A 46 12.74 24.86 -5.19
C ARG A 46 11.67 23.79 -5.38
N ASP A 47 11.28 23.60 -6.63
CA ASP A 47 10.38 22.53 -7.02
C ASP A 47 11.18 21.32 -7.53
N VAL A 48 10.82 20.14 -7.07
CA VAL A 48 11.44 18.86 -7.48
C VAL A 48 10.36 17.88 -7.93
N SER A 49 10.59 17.18 -9.02
CA SER A 49 9.73 16.06 -9.43
C SER A 49 10.11 14.83 -8.62
N VAL A 50 9.14 14.21 -7.96
CA VAL A 50 9.33 13.01 -7.12
C VAL A 50 8.19 12.02 -7.35
N THR A 51 8.44 10.75 -7.02
CA THR A 51 7.41 9.72 -6.98
C THR A 51 6.89 9.56 -5.56
N LEU A 52 5.58 9.71 -5.36
CA LEU A 52 4.90 9.40 -4.10
C LEU A 52 4.08 8.13 -4.27
N TYR A 53 4.05 7.27 -3.24
CA TYR A 53 3.30 6.02 -3.28
C TYR A 53 2.04 6.11 -2.41
N PHE A 54 0.86 5.96 -3.02
CA PHE A 54 -0.43 5.96 -2.32
C PHE A 54 -1.11 4.60 -2.44
N ARG A 55 -2.05 4.30 -1.56
CA ARG A 55 -2.80 3.04 -1.64
C ARG A 55 -3.82 3.11 -2.77
N LEU A 56 -3.88 2.06 -3.59
CA LEU A 56 -5.01 1.84 -4.49
C LEU A 56 -6.23 1.47 -3.65
N THR A 57 -7.33 2.20 -3.82
CA THR A 57 -8.52 2.14 -2.95
C THR A 57 -8.96 0.71 -2.70
N GLU A 58 -9.03 0.33 -1.42
CA GLU A 58 -9.46 -1.01 -0.96
C GLU A 58 -8.60 -2.19 -1.47
N GLU A 59 -7.48 -1.93 -2.15
CA GLU A 59 -6.58 -2.96 -2.70
C GLU A 59 -5.29 -3.13 -1.87
N PRO A 60 -4.63 -4.31 -1.96
CA PRO A 60 -3.34 -4.58 -1.32
C PRO A 60 -2.14 -3.99 -2.10
N ALA A 61 -2.31 -2.84 -2.78
CA ALA A 61 -1.33 -2.30 -3.71
C ALA A 61 -1.05 -0.80 -3.50
N LEU A 62 0.15 -0.38 -3.89
CA LEU A 62 0.61 1.01 -3.95
C LEU A 62 0.72 1.48 -5.39
N VAL A 63 0.22 2.68 -5.66
CA VAL A 63 0.32 3.36 -6.95
C VAL A 63 1.41 4.42 -6.88
N PRO A 64 2.43 4.37 -7.76
CA PRO A 64 3.40 5.44 -7.88
C PRO A 64 2.75 6.63 -8.59
N VAL A 65 2.89 7.83 -8.03
CA VAL A 65 2.35 9.08 -8.57
C VAL A 65 3.46 10.10 -8.72
N GLN A 66 3.68 10.60 -9.93
CA GLN A 66 4.61 11.70 -10.16
C GLN A 66 4.03 13.01 -9.63
N ARG A 67 4.80 13.73 -8.81
CA ARG A 67 4.37 15.00 -8.22
C ARG A 67 5.50 16.00 -8.18
N ILE A 68 5.15 17.25 -8.48
CA ILE A 68 6.02 18.39 -8.21
C ILE A 68 5.87 18.77 -6.74
N VAL A 69 6.97 18.70 -6.00
CA VAL A 69 7.05 19.02 -4.58
C VAL A 69 7.90 20.26 -4.36
N THR A 70 7.30 21.28 -3.76
CA THR A 70 8.04 22.46 -3.31
C THR A 70 8.78 22.14 -2.01
N VAL A 71 10.11 22.15 -2.10
CA VAL A 71 11.05 22.13 -0.99
C VAL A 71 11.25 23.58 -0.54
N ARG A 72 10.90 23.88 0.71
CA ARG A 72 11.02 25.22 1.27
C ARG A 72 12.49 25.61 1.46
N ALA A 73 12.76 26.91 1.57
CA ALA A 73 14.08 27.38 1.96
C ALA A 73 14.46 26.75 3.31
N ASN A 74 15.68 26.23 3.40
CA ASN A 74 16.18 25.50 4.57
C ASN A 74 15.37 24.24 4.96
N GLU A 75 14.71 23.56 4.01
CA GLU A 75 14.05 22.26 4.21
C GLU A 75 14.84 21.15 3.49
N TYR A 76 15.02 19.99 4.15
CA TYR A 76 15.55 18.80 3.48
C TYR A 76 14.53 18.22 2.51
N ILE A 77 14.99 17.69 1.37
CA ILE A 77 14.10 17.09 0.37
C ILE A 77 13.31 15.91 0.96
N GLU A 78 13.94 15.09 1.80
CA GLU A 78 13.29 13.96 2.48
C GLU A 78 12.11 14.43 3.34
N ALA A 79 12.28 15.54 4.08
CA ALA A 79 11.23 16.11 4.90
C ALA A 79 10.08 16.69 4.07
N ALA A 80 10.41 17.40 2.97
CA ALA A 80 9.41 17.96 2.06
C ALA A 80 8.56 16.87 1.38
N VAL A 81 9.19 15.75 1.01
CA VAL A 81 8.55 14.62 0.35
C VAL A 81 7.65 13.85 1.32
N ILE A 82 8.12 13.54 2.53
CA ILE A 82 7.27 12.93 3.57
C ILE A 82 6.08 13.83 3.88
N ARG A 83 6.28 15.15 3.98
CA ARG A 83 5.18 16.11 4.20
C ARG A 83 4.11 16.02 3.12
N GLN A 84 4.49 15.81 1.85
CA GLN A 84 3.53 15.66 0.76
C GLN A 84 2.85 14.28 0.77
N LEU A 85 3.56 13.22 1.12
CA LEU A 85 2.98 11.89 1.31
C LEU A 85 1.93 11.90 2.45
N LEU A 86 2.25 12.53 3.58
CA LEU A 86 1.34 12.68 4.74
C LEU A 86 0.11 13.53 4.42
N ALA A 87 0.19 14.44 3.43
CA ALA A 87 -0.96 15.22 2.98
C ALA A 87 -1.96 14.39 2.17
N GLY A 88 -1.54 13.23 1.66
CA GLY A 88 -2.37 12.33 0.86
C GLY A 88 -2.41 12.66 -0.64
N PRO A 89 -3.10 11.80 -1.43
CA PRO A 89 -3.30 12.04 -2.84
C PRO A 89 -4.18 13.28 -3.07
N ALA A 90 -4.07 13.89 -4.25
CA ALA A 90 -5.00 14.95 -4.63
C ALA A 90 -6.42 14.38 -4.78
N ALA A 91 -7.45 15.16 -4.42
CA ALA A 91 -8.84 14.70 -4.43
C ALA A 91 -9.37 14.27 -5.82
N LEU A 92 -8.68 14.68 -6.89
CA LEU A 92 -9.00 14.26 -8.26
C LEU A 92 -8.59 12.81 -8.57
N TYR A 93 -7.70 12.22 -7.78
CA TYR A 93 -7.34 10.80 -7.90
C TYR A 93 -8.35 9.96 -7.12
N GLY A 94 -9.53 9.74 -7.72
CA GLY A 94 -10.63 9.03 -7.08
C GLY A 94 -10.33 7.58 -6.69
N ASP A 95 -9.34 6.96 -7.36
CA ASP A 95 -8.92 5.58 -7.09
C ASP A 95 -7.84 5.47 -6.01
N LEU A 96 -7.37 6.58 -5.43
CA LEU A 96 -6.27 6.58 -4.47
C LEU A 96 -6.72 7.01 -3.07
N GLU A 97 -6.26 6.30 -2.06
CA GLU A 97 -6.49 6.63 -0.65
C GLU A 97 -5.21 7.12 0.04
N PRO A 98 -5.34 8.00 1.06
CA PRO A 98 -4.25 8.26 1.99
C PRO A 98 -3.81 6.96 2.63
N VAL A 99 -2.54 6.63 2.48
CA VAL A 99 -1.99 5.36 3.00
C VAL A 99 -1.46 5.51 4.42
N VAL A 100 -0.95 6.68 4.80
CA VAL A 100 -0.40 6.91 6.14
C VAL A 100 -1.52 7.32 7.12
N PRO A 101 -1.57 6.79 8.36
CA PRO A 101 -2.60 7.14 9.32
C PRO A 101 -2.71 8.64 9.57
N LYS A 102 -3.96 9.13 9.62
CA LYS A 102 -4.27 10.55 9.79
C LYS A 102 -3.66 11.08 11.09
N GLY A 103 -3.02 12.24 11.01
CA GLY A 103 -2.41 12.91 12.16
C GLY A 103 -0.95 12.51 12.42
N THR A 104 -0.41 11.54 11.69
CA THR A 104 1.02 11.22 11.68
C THR A 104 1.83 12.45 11.30
N ARG A 105 2.89 12.72 12.07
CA ARG A 105 3.83 13.83 11.85
C ARG A 105 5.22 13.29 11.67
N LEU A 106 5.97 13.93 10.79
CA LEU A 106 7.43 13.78 10.75
C LEU A 106 8.04 14.51 11.95
N VAL A 107 8.81 13.79 12.75
CA VAL A 107 9.52 14.32 13.92
C VAL A 107 10.96 14.65 13.55
N GLU A 108 11.66 13.73 12.90
CA GLU A 108 13.08 13.88 12.56
C GLU A 108 13.44 13.07 11.32
N VAL A 109 14.42 13.57 10.56
CA VAL A 109 15.15 12.81 9.55
C VAL A 109 16.64 12.94 9.81
N ALA A 110 17.34 11.81 9.91
CA ALA A 110 18.78 11.75 10.09
C ALA A 110 19.41 10.69 9.17
N ARG A 111 20.72 10.79 8.91
CA ARG A 111 21.41 9.82 8.05
C ARG A 111 22.68 9.33 8.73
N GLU A 112 22.84 8.01 8.77
CA GLU A 112 24.04 7.38 9.33
C GLU A 112 24.32 6.08 8.57
N GLY A 113 25.58 5.87 8.16
CA GLY A 113 26.00 4.60 7.56
C GLY A 113 25.22 4.19 6.29
N GLY A 114 24.71 5.15 5.51
CA GLY A 114 23.90 4.88 4.31
C GLY A 114 22.43 4.52 4.59
N ILE A 115 22.00 4.55 5.84
CA ILE A 115 20.61 4.37 6.27
C ILE A 115 20.01 5.75 6.55
N LEU A 116 18.79 5.97 6.06
CA LEU A 116 17.97 7.12 6.45
C LEU A 116 17.09 6.73 7.63
N TYR A 117 17.26 7.42 8.74
CA TYR A 117 16.42 7.25 9.93
C TYR A 117 15.29 8.27 9.85
N VAL A 118 14.05 7.77 9.94
CA VAL A 118 12.86 8.60 9.90
C VAL A 118 12.08 8.36 11.18
N THR A 119 12.01 9.40 12.02
CA THR A 119 11.20 9.36 13.23
C THR A 119 9.83 9.95 12.94
N LEU A 120 8.79 9.14 13.16
CA LEU A 120 7.38 9.51 13.00
C LEU A 120 6.71 9.56 14.37
N SER A 121 5.62 10.31 14.47
CA SER A 121 4.82 10.36 15.70
C SER A 121 4.02 9.07 15.94
N ASN A 122 3.60 8.84 17.19
CA ASN A 122 2.84 7.65 17.60
C ASN A 122 1.56 7.38 16.80
N GLU A 123 0.96 8.40 16.18
CA GLU A 123 -0.22 8.26 15.33
C GLU A 123 0.01 7.31 14.14
N MET A 124 1.27 7.07 13.73
CA MET A 124 1.64 6.07 12.73
C MET A 124 1.17 4.64 13.10
N LEU A 125 1.00 4.36 14.39
CA LEU A 125 0.51 3.06 14.88
C LEU A 125 -1.02 2.98 14.96
N SER A 126 -1.72 4.09 14.68
CA SER A 126 -3.18 4.14 14.70
C SER A 126 -3.75 3.58 13.41
N TYR A 127 -5.01 3.15 13.46
CA TYR A 127 -5.76 2.74 12.28
C TYR A 127 -7.11 3.45 12.27
N THR A 128 -7.44 4.06 11.13
CA THR A 128 -8.66 4.84 10.93
C THR A 128 -9.46 4.37 9.71
N GLY A 129 -9.14 3.19 9.17
CA GLY A 129 -9.86 2.61 8.03
C GLY A 129 -11.24 2.09 8.42
N LYS A 130 -12.05 1.76 7.42
CA LYS A 130 -13.46 1.35 7.60
C LYS A 130 -13.59 -0.06 8.15
N SER A 131 -12.73 -0.98 7.70
CA SER A 131 -12.78 -2.40 8.08
C SER A 131 -12.12 -2.61 9.43
N LEU A 132 -12.74 -3.42 10.30
CA LEU A 132 -12.16 -3.84 11.58
C LEU A 132 -11.54 -5.24 11.50
N LEU A 133 -11.45 -5.82 10.30
CA LEU A 133 -10.79 -7.11 10.10
C LEU A 133 -9.30 -6.97 10.42
N HIS A 134 -8.77 -7.91 11.20
CA HIS A 134 -7.40 -7.84 11.68
C HIS A 134 -6.39 -7.81 10.52
N GLU A 135 -6.59 -8.66 9.51
CA GLU A 135 -5.73 -8.77 8.33
C GLU A 135 -5.68 -7.47 7.52
N GLU A 136 -6.80 -6.74 7.45
CA GLU A 136 -6.88 -5.45 6.75
C GLU A 136 -6.17 -4.34 7.54
N ILE A 137 -6.30 -4.34 8.87
CA ILE A 137 -5.54 -3.41 9.73
C ILE A 137 -4.03 -3.63 9.55
N GLU A 138 -3.60 -4.89 9.59
CA GLU A 138 -2.20 -5.25 9.38
C GLU A 138 -1.74 -4.86 7.97
N LEU A 139 -2.54 -5.13 6.93
CA LEU A 139 -2.23 -4.73 5.56
C LEU A 139 -2.08 -3.21 5.43
N ALA A 140 -3.02 -2.44 5.97
CA ALA A 140 -2.97 -0.98 5.94
C ALA A 140 -1.69 -0.44 6.58
N HIS A 141 -1.29 -0.99 7.74
CA HIS A 141 -0.02 -0.62 8.38
C HIS A 141 1.20 -1.01 7.56
N ARG A 142 1.24 -2.21 6.97
CA ARG A 142 2.35 -2.62 6.09
C ARG A 142 2.45 -1.71 4.87
N LEU A 143 1.34 -1.39 4.22
CA LEU A 143 1.30 -0.47 3.08
C LEU A 143 1.72 0.95 3.48
N SER A 144 1.37 1.41 4.68
CA SER A 144 1.85 2.69 5.22
C SER A 144 3.38 2.74 5.30
N VAL A 145 3.98 1.66 5.81
CA VAL A 145 5.44 1.53 5.90
C VAL A 145 6.08 1.51 4.51
N TYR A 146 5.60 0.65 3.61
CA TYR A 146 6.15 0.56 2.26
C TYR A 146 5.93 1.82 1.42
N ALA A 147 4.84 2.55 1.62
CA ALA A 147 4.63 3.83 0.97
C ALA A 147 5.71 4.84 1.33
N ILE A 148 6.06 4.95 2.62
CA ILE A 148 7.13 5.83 3.10
C ILE A 148 8.49 5.36 2.58
N VAL A 149 8.79 4.06 2.72
CA VAL A 149 10.07 3.47 2.32
C VAL A 149 10.29 3.61 0.82
N ASN A 150 9.35 3.18 -0.02
CA ASN A 150 9.45 3.27 -1.48
C ASN A 150 9.58 4.74 -1.93
N THR A 151 8.77 5.64 -1.38
CA THR A 151 8.86 7.08 -1.67
C THR A 151 10.28 7.61 -1.41
N LEU A 152 10.87 7.32 -0.26
CA LEU A 152 12.20 7.82 0.11
C LEU A 152 13.32 7.16 -0.69
N CYS A 153 13.22 5.87 -0.99
CA CYS A 153 14.21 5.16 -1.80
C CYS A 153 14.27 5.68 -3.24
N THR A 154 13.16 6.14 -3.81
CA THR A 154 13.15 6.73 -5.17
C THR A 154 13.87 8.07 -5.29
N LEU A 155 14.22 8.74 -4.19
CA LEU A 155 14.96 10.02 -4.23
C LEU A 155 16.43 9.86 -4.65
N GLY A 156 16.92 8.63 -4.86
CA GLY A 156 18.28 8.35 -5.35
C GLY A 156 19.38 8.51 -4.30
N GLY A 157 19.03 8.79 -3.03
CA GLY A 157 19.95 8.93 -1.91
C GLY A 157 20.01 7.68 -1.02
N PRO A 158 18.94 7.38 -0.27
CA PRO A 158 18.94 6.26 0.68
C PRO A 158 18.55 4.94 0.04
N SER A 159 19.41 3.92 0.17
CA SER A 159 19.07 2.54 -0.23
C SER A 159 18.26 1.79 0.82
N ARG A 160 18.29 2.28 2.07
CA ARG A 160 17.57 1.71 3.22
C ARG A 160 17.00 2.82 4.11
N VAL A 161 15.82 2.58 4.65
CA VAL A 161 15.10 3.46 5.57
C VAL A 161 14.80 2.71 6.86
N GLN A 162 15.24 3.26 8.00
CA GLN A 162 14.85 2.79 9.32
C GLN A 162 13.73 3.69 9.84
N LEU A 163 12.53 3.11 10.01
CA LEU A 163 11.43 3.81 10.68
C LEU A 163 11.56 3.69 12.19
N LEU A 164 11.26 4.78 12.88
CA LEU A 164 11.24 4.91 14.33
C LEU A 164 9.97 5.64 14.75
N ILE A 165 9.47 5.31 15.94
CA ILE A 165 8.25 5.92 16.47
C ILE A 165 8.56 6.70 17.74
N ASP A 166 8.20 7.98 17.75
CA ASP A 166 8.15 8.81 18.94
C ASP A 166 6.87 8.52 19.72
N MET A 167 6.97 7.57 20.65
CA MET A 167 5.85 7.04 21.42
C MET A 167 5.32 8.04 22.46
N ASP A 168 6.20 8.84 23.07
CA ASP A 168 5.85 9.76 24.17
C ASP A 168 5.72 11.22 23.74
N GLY A 169 5.91 11.51 22.44
CA GLY A 169 5.76 12.84 21.86
C GLY A 169 6.88 13.80 22.27
N LYS A 170 8.00 13.29 22.77
CA LYS A 170 9.14 14.11 23.23
C LYS A 170 10.24 14.25 22.19
N GLY A 171 10.01 13.78 20.97
CA GLY A 171 10.93 13.86 19.85
C GLY A 171 11.91 12.68 19.73
N ALA A 172 11.90 11.73 20.68
CA ALA A 172 12.87 10.64 20.71
C ALA A 172 12.27 9.36 20.11
N GLY A 173 12.66 9.04 18.88
CA GLY A 173 12.23 7.83 18.18
C GLY A 173 12.80 6.54 18.77
N ALA A 174 11.96 5.50 18.84
CA ALA A 174 12.38 4.16 19.22
C ALA A 174 12.03 3.14 18.14
N ARG A 175 12.78 2.04 18.11
CA ARG A 175 12.44 0.89 17.26
C ARG A 175 11.17 0.23 17.79
N VAL A 176 10.35 -0.25 16.86
CA VAL A 176 9.13 -0.99 17.16
C VAL A 176 9.24 -2.42 16.66
N PRO A 177 8.54 -3.38 17.30
CA PRO A 177 8.48 -4.72 16.76
C PRO A 177 7.69 -4.73 15.43
N PRO A 178 7.99 -5.64 14.48
CA PRO A 178 7.37 -5.63 13.17
C PRO A 178 5.82 -5.73 13.20
N PHE A 179 5.27 -6.51 14.14
CA PHE A 179 3.82 -6.67 14.27
C PHE A 179 3.08 -5.38 14.62
N ALA A 180 3.76 -4.40 15.25
CA ALA A 180 3.15 -3.10 15.55
C ALA A 180 2.86 -2.28 14.28
N LEU A 181 3.47 -2.67 13.16
CA LEU A 181 3.29 -2.08 11.84
C LEU A 181 2.74 -3.12 10.84
N GLY A 182 2.02 -4.11 11.34
CA GLY A 182 1.30 -5.10 10.52
C GLY A 182 2.16 -6.21 9.92
N PHE A 183 3.45 -6.31 10.26
CA PHE A 183 4.29 -7.42 9.77
C PHE A 183 4.14 -8.66 10.65
N THR A 184 3.87 -9.79 10.00
CA THR A 184 3.76 -11.10 10.66
C THR A 184 5.04 -11.91 10.50
N SER A 185 5.09 -13.10 11.12
CA SER A 185 6.20 -14.05 10.97
C SER A 185 6.40 -14.53 9.53
N ALA A 186 5.40 -14.41 8.66
CA ALA A 186 5.53 -14.69 7.23
C ALA A 186 6.42 -13.66 6.51
N HIS A 187 6.56 -12.46 7.09
CA HIS A 187 7.32 -11.35 6.50
C HIS A 187 8.72 -11.23 7.11
N THR A 188 8.83 -11.40 8.43
CA THR A 188 10.11 -11.28 9.14
C THR A 188 10.09 -12.06 10.46
N SER A 189 11.24 -12.60 10.85
CA SER A 189 11.47 -13.24 12.14
C SER A 189 12.23 -12.34 13.12
N SER A 190 12.61 -11.14 12.70
CA SER A 190 13.38 -10.20 13.53
C SER A 190 12.52 -9.63 14.66
N LYS A 191 13.14 -9.48 15.84
CA LYS A 191 12.48 -8.89 17.02
C LYS A 191 12.05 -7.43 16.81
N TRP A 192 12.79 -6.71 15.98
CA TRP A 192 12.61 -5.29 15.68
C TRP A 192 12.46 -5.10 14.18
N LEU A 193 11.73 -4.07 13.76
CA LEU A 193 11.71 -3.66 12.36
C LEU A 193 13.12 -3.18 11.97
N GLU A 194 13.74 -3.88 11.03
CA GLU A 194 15.06 -3.56 10.50
C GLU A 194 14.98 -2.47 9.43
N PRO A 195 16.12 -1.83 9.06
CA PRO A 195 16.12 -0.87 7.97
C PRO A 195 15.67 -1.54 6.65
N MET A 196 14.65 -0.97 6.02
CA MET A 196 13.95 -1.54 4.88
C MET A 196 14.39 -0.90 3.58
N SER A 197 14.42 -1.68 2.50
CA SER A 197 14.59 -1.17 1.13
C SER A 197 13.25 -1.13 0.41
N GLU A 198 13.25 -0.52 -0.77
CA GLU A 198 12.09 -0.55 -1.67
C GLU A 198 11.54 -1.97 -1.84
N ASN A 199 10.21 -2.09 -1.78
CA ASN A 199 9.52 -3.32 -2.08
C ASN A 199 8.64 -3.14 -3.33
N ALA A 200 9.10 -3.73 -4.44
CA ALA A 200 8.37 -3.72 -5.69
C ALA A 200 7.14 -4.65 -5.69
N SER A 201 7.06 -5.63 -4.79
CA SER A 201 5.95 -6.61 -4.77
C SER A 201 4.61 -6.00 -4.36
N VAL A 202 4.61 -4.81 -3.77
CA VAL A 202 3.40 -4.06 -3.39
C VAL A 202 3.11 -2.92 -4.36
N ILE A 203 3.93 -2.72 -5.39
CA ILE A 203 3.69 -1.68 -6.40
C ILE A 203 2.77 -2.25 -7.47
N ILE A 204 1.67 -1.56 -7.75
CA ILE A 204 0.72 -2.00 -8.77
C ILE A 204 1.42 -2.15 -10.12
N THR A 205 1.16 -3.28 -10.78
CA THR A 205 1.56 -3.54 -12.16
C THR A 205 0.31 -3.82 -12.99
N PRO A 206 0.38 -3.72 -14.33
CA PRO A 206 -0.74 -4.09 -15.19
C PRO A 206 -1.25 -5.52 -14.94
N ASN A 207 -0.34 -6.48 -14.77
CA ASN A 207 -0.71 -7.86 -14.43
C ASN A 207 -1.42 -7.95 -13.08
N MET A 208 -0.86 -7.30 -12.05
CA MET A 208 -1.48 -7.28 -10.72
C MET A 208 -2.87 -6.64 -10.75
N LEU A 209 -3.08 -5.57 -11.53
CA LEU A 209 -4.40 -4.97 -11.67
C LEU A 209 -5.41 -5.93 -12.32
N ILE A 210 -5.00 -6.67 -13.34
CA ILE A 210 -5.85 -7.71 -13.95
C ILE A 210 -6.17 -8.81 -12.94
N GLU A 211 -5.18 -9.25 -12.17
CA GLU A 211 -5.37 -10.27 -11.12
C GLU A 211 -6.37 -9.82 -10.06
N LEU A 212 -6.29 -8.57 -9.60
CA LEU A 212 -7.27 -7.98 -8.68
C LEU A 212 -8.66 -7.91 -9.32
N ALA A 213 -8.77 -7.38 -10.54
CA ALA A 213 -10.05 -7.23 -11.23
C ALA A 213 -10.75 -8.58 -11.45
N LEU A 214 -10.04 -9.58 -11.97
CA LEU A 214 -10.59 -10.92 -12.20
C LEU A 214 -10.80 -11.69 -10.89
N GLY A 215 -9.95 -11.48 -9.90
CA GLY A 215 -10.08 -12.05 -8.55
C GLY A 215 -11.39 -11.61 -7.90
N HIS A 216 -11.64 -10.31 -7.85
CA HIS A 216 -12.90 -9.76 -7.34
C HIS A 216 -14.11 -10.29 -8.09
N LEU A 217 -14.05 -10.38 -9.43
CA LEU A 217 -15.15 -10.98 -10.20
C LEU A 217 -15.39 -12.46 -9.87
N ALA A 218 -14.32 -13.25 -9.66
CA ALA A 218 -14.41 -14.66 -9.27
C ALA A 218 -14.99 -14.84 -7.87
N GLU A 219 -14.71 -13.89 -6.96
CA GLU A 219 -15.22 -13.88 -5.58
C GLU A 219 -16.63 -13.25 -5.46
N GLY A 220 -17.17 -12.68 -6.55
CA GLY A 220 -18.47 -12.02 -6.58
C GLY A 220 -18.45 -10.58 -6.01
N GLU A 221 -17.26 -10.01 -5.86
CA GLU A 221 -16.99 -8.67 -5.35
C GLU A 221 -17.06 -7.61 -6.47
N TYR A 222 -18.21 -7.54 -7.15
CA TYR A 222 -18.37 -6.70 -8.35
C TYR A 222 -18.10 -5.21 -8.10
N ALA A 223 -18.34 -4.71 -6.89
CA ALA A 223 -18.10 -3.31 -6.54
C ALA A 223 -16.59 -2.98 -6.55
N GLN A 224 -15.75 -3.82 -5.94
CA GLN A 224 -14.29 -3.68 -5.99
C GLN A 224 -13.77 -3.89 -7.41
N ALA A 225 -14.27 -4.90 -8.12
CA ALA A 225 -13.90 -5.11 -9.51
C ALA A 225 -14.19 -3.88 -10.37
N TYR A 226 -15.37 -3.26 -10.23
CA TYR A 226 -15.83 -2.14 -11.04
C TYR A 226 -14.87 -0.94 -11.05
N SER A 227 -14.21 -0.62 -9.93
CA SER A 227 -13.22 0.47 -9.85
C SER A 227 -11.94 0.21 -10.65
N LEU A 228 -11.63 -1.05 -10.93
CA LEU A 228 -10.43 -1.46 -11.68
C LEU A 228 -10.65 -1.48 -13.20
N PHE A 229 -11.89 -1.27 -13.66
CA PHE A 229 -12.20 -1.10 -15.07
C PHE A 229 -12.12 0.35 -15.49
N ALA A 230 -11.61 0.59 -16.69
CA ALA A 230 -11.51 1.90 -17.31
C ALA A 230 -12.90 2.52 -17.49
N GLU A 231 -13.00 3.85 -17.34
CA GLU A 231 -14.23 4.60 -17.61
C GLU A 231 -14.48 4.73 -19.12
N SER A 232 -13.42 4.85 -19.93
CA SER A 232 -13.51 4.98 -21.39
C SER A 232 -12.63 3.98 -22.13
N GLU A 233 -13.13 3.45 -23.25
CA GLU A 233 -12.44 2.53 -24.15
C GLU A 233 -12.18 3.14 -25.54
N ILE A 234 -11.34 2.47 -26.34
CA ILE A 234 -11.04 2.87 -27.72
C ILE A 234 -12.35 2.96 -28.52
N GLY A 235 -12.52 4.05 -29.26
CA GLY A 235 -13.72 4.28 -30.07
C GLY A 235 -14.83 5.04 -29.33
N GLY A 236 -14.56 5.51 -28.10
CA GLY A 236 -15.49 6.37 -27.35
C GLY A 236 -16.60 5.60 -26.62
N PHE A 237 -16.46 4.29 -26.50
CA PHE A 237 -17.33 3.49 -25.64
C PHE A 237 -17.03 3.82 -24.18
N GLN A 238 -18.09 3.98 -23.39
CA GLN A 238 -17.98 4.20 -21.95
C GLN A 238 -18.43 2.94 -21.21
N LYS A 239 -17.72 2.61 -20.13
CA LYS A 239 -18.15 1.55 -19.22
C LYS A 239 -19.57 1.88 -18.73
N PRO A 240 -20.49 0.89 -18.70
CA PRO A 240 -21.83 1.11 -18.18
C PRO A 240 -21.81 1.47 -16.69
N ASP A 241 -22.92 1.99 -16.17
CA ASP A 241 -23.06 2.16 -14.73
C ASP A 241 -22.93 0.81 -13.98
N PHE A 242 -22.69 0.89 -12.66
CA PHE A 242 -22.47 -0.29 -11.83
C PHE A 242 -23.60 -1.32 -11.92
N ALA A 243 -24.86 -0.90 -11.94
CA ALA A 243 -26.00 -1.83 -11.96
C ALA A 243 -26.06 -2.61 -13.28
N ALA A 244 -25.82 -1.93 -14.41
CA ALA A 244 -25.74 -2.57 -15.72
C ALA A 244 -24.49 -3.44 -15.89
N PHE A 245 -23.34 -3.00 -15.36
CA PHE A 245 -22.10 -3.79 -15.30
C PHE A 245 -22.31 -5.12 -14.57
N GLU A 246 -22.84 -5.05 -13.34
CA GLU A 246 -23.08 -6.22 -12.48
C GLU A 246 -24.10 -7.16 -13.14
N THR A 247 -25.22 -6.61 -13.62
CA THR A 247 -26.25 -7.40 -14.31
C THR A 247 -25.70 -8.13 -15.53
N GLN A 248 -24.89 -7.45 -16.34
CA GLN A 248 -24.33 -8.04 -17.55
C GLN A 248 -23.37 -9.18 -17.23
N LEU A 249 -22.42 -9.00 -16.31
CA LEU A 249 -21.46 -10.04 -15.95
C LEU A 249 -22.13 -11.25 -15.28
N LEU A 250 -23.10 -11.02 -14.39
CA LEU A 250 -23.90 -12.09 -13.80
C LEU A 250 -24.72 -12.89 -14.82
N SER A 251 -25.13 -12.24 -15.92
CA SER A 251 -25.87 -12.91 -16.99
C SER A 251 -25.00 -13.90 -17.81
N ILE A 252 -23.67 -13.73 -17.77
CA ILE A 252 -22.72 -14.59 -18.45
C ILE A 252 -22.45 -15.83 -17.63
N GLY A 253 -22.04 -15.68 -16.36
CA GLY A 253 -21.57 -16.80 -15.57
C GLY A 253 -20.70 -16.40 -14.38
N THR A 254 -20.07 -17.40 -13.77
CA THR A 254 -19.09 -17.24 -12.68
C THR A 254 -17.71 -17.60 -13.18
N ILE A 255 -16.72 -16.73 -12.94
CA ILE A 255 -15.32 -17.05 -13.25
C ILE A 255 -14.84 -18.10 -12.25
N ASP A 256 -14.36 -19.23 -12.77
CA ASP A 256 -13.91 -20.35 -11.95
C ASP A 256 -12.39 -20.33 -11.75
N ALA A 257 -11.65 -19.91 -12.78
CA ALA A 257 -10.20 -19.79 -12.74
C ALA A 257 -9.68 -18.82 -13.80
N PHE A 258 -8.55 -18.18 -13.52
CA PHE A 258 -7.84 -17.36 -14.50
C PHE A 258 -6.34 -17.38 -14.27
N ALA A 259 -5.58 -16.99 -15.29
CA ALA A 259 -4.15 -16.74 -15.20
C ALA A 259 -3.74 -15.62 -16.17
N VAL A 260 -2.96 -14.66 -15.68
CA VAL A 260 -2.35 -13.63 -16.53
C VAL A 260 -1.04 -14.17 -17.10
N ARG A 261 -0.90 -14.19 -18.43
CA ARG A 261 0.33 -14.66 -19.09
C ARG A 261 1.37 -13.55 -19.15
N ASN A 262 0.99 -12.43 -19.74
CA ASN A 262 1.82 -11.26 -19.92
C ASN A 262 0.96 -10.04 -20.28
N SER A 263 1.56 -8.87 -20.11
CA SER A 263 1.05 -7.59 -20.60
C SER A 263 2.09 -6.95 -21.52
N GLU A 264 1.65 -6.48 -22.68
CA GLU A 264 2.44 -5.67 -23.61
C GLU A 264 2.02 -4.22 -23.49
N ILE A 265 2.84 -3.44 -22.79
CA ILE A 265 2.62 -2.00 -22.61
C ILE A 265 3.22 -1.27 -23.79
N ASN A 266 2.38 -0.54 -24.51
CA ASN A 266 2.82 0.19 -25.70
C ASN A 266 2.55 1.68 -25.53
N SER A 267 3.63 2.47 -25.39
CA SER A 267 3.57 3.92 -25.26
C SER A 267 3.23 4.66 -26.56
N GLU A 268 3.19 3.98 -27.70
CA GLU A 268 2.97 4.55 -29.05
C GLU A 268 1.66 4.08 -29.72
N ARG A 269 1.01 3.00 -29.23
CA ARG A 269 -0.28 2.52 -29.72
C ARG A 269 -1.45 3.13 -28.95
N ILE A 270 -2.64 3.01 -29.54
CA ILE A 270 -3.91 3.50 -28.98
C ILE A 270 -4.39 2.67 -27.77
N ALA A 271 -3.88 1.44 -27.56
CA ALA A 271 -4.04 0.68 -26.31
C ALA A 271 -2.91 -0.33 -26.07
N SER A 272 -2.66 -0.58 -24.78
CA SER A 272 -1.87 -1.71 -24.29
C SER A 272 -2.74 -2.97 -24.25
N GLU A 273 -2.14 -4.15 -24.37
CA GLU A 273 -2.86 -5.43 -24.39
C GLU A 273 -2.28 -6.35 -23.32
N ALA A 274 -3.11 -7.18 -22.72
CA ALA A 274 -2.69 -8.31 -21.91
C ALA A 274 -3.30 -9.60 -22.42
N TYR A 275 -2.63 -10.71 -22.16
CA TYR A 275 -3.08 -12.03 -22.57
C TYR A 275 -3.39 -12.87 -21.34
N ILE A 276 -4.62 -13.40 -21.30
CA ILE A 276 -5.12 -14.19 -20.18
C ILE A 276 -5.60 -15.57 -20.63
N ASP A 277 -5.56 -16.51 -19.69
CA ASP A 277 -6.39 -17.71 -19.72
C ASP A 277 -7.52 -17.53 -18.70
N ILE A 278 -8.74 -17.87 -19.08
CA ILE A 278 -9.91 -17.77 -18.20
C ILE A 278 -10.87 -18.93 -18.45
N THR A 279 -11.39 -19.48 -17.36
CA THR A 279 -12.44 -20.51 -17.34
C THR A 279 -13.62 -19.98 -16.54
N TRP A 280 -14.83 -20.18 -17.03
CA TRP A 280 -16.06 -19.76 -16.34
C TRP A 280 -17.20 -20.74 -16.59
N THR A 281 -18.14 -20.78 -15.65
CA THR A 281 -19.35 -21.60 -15.76
C THR A 281 -20.50 -20.73 -16.26
N GLY A 282 -21.05 -21.07 -17.41
CA GLY A 282 -22.12 -20.34 -18.08
C GLY A 282 -23.42 -20.32 -17.26
N ARG A 283 -24.03 -19.15 -17.08
CA ARG A 283 -25.27 -19.00 -16.29
C ARG A 283 -26.48 -19.66 -16.96
N LYS A 284 -26.52 -19.69 -18.29
CA LYS A 284 -27.67 -20.17 -19.08
C LYS A 284 -27.67 -21.67 -19.31
N ASP A 285 -26.51 -22.26 -19.56
CA ASP A 285 -26.34 -23.67 -19.92
C ASP A 285 -25.69 -24.50 -18.80
N GLY A 286 -25.08 -23.86 -17.80
CA GLY A 286 -24.37 -24.50 -16.71
C GLY A 286 -23.11 -25.24 -17.17
N GLN A 287 -22.58 -24.92 -18.36
CA GLN A 287 -21.40 -25.58 -18.91
C GLN A 287 -20.13 -24.79 -18.57
N GLU A 288 -19.00 -25.51 -18.57
CA GLU A 288 -17.68 -24.87 -18.49
C GLU A 288 -17.30 -24.31 -19.86
N HIS A 289 -16.90 -23.04 -19.88
CA HIS A 289 -16.34 -22.36 -21.04
C HIS A 289 -14.92 -21.94 -20.72
N LYS A 290 -14.12 -21.78 -21.78
CA LYS A 290 -12.71 -21.41 -21.63
C LYS A 290 -12.24 -20.53 -22.79
N ALA A 291 -11.48 -19.50 -22.46
CA ALA A 291 -10.71 -18.74 -23.41
C ALA A 291 -9.22 -18.86 -23.05
N VAL A 292 -8.39 -19.17 -24.05
CA VAL A 292 -6.95 -19.39 -23.88
C VAL A 292 -6.20 -18.35 -24.70
N ASN A 293 -5.22 -17.70 -24.07
CA ASN A 293 -4.42 -16.65 -24.68
C ASN A 293 -5.29 -15.52 -25.27
N ALA A 294 -6.39 -15.22 -24.57
CA ALA A 294 -7.33 -14.20 -24.98
C ALA A 294 -6.74 -12.82 -24.70
N ALA A 295 -6.77 -11.94 -25.71
CA ALA A 295 -6.32 -10.56 -25.56
C ALA A 295 -7.39 -9.71 -24.87
N ILE A 296 -6.98 -8.97 -23.86
CA ILE A 296 -7.78 -7.96 -23.17
C ILE A 296 -7.08 -6.60 -23.25
N GLN A 297 -7.86 -5.54 -23.47
CA GLN A 297 -7.33 -4.19 -23.54
C GLN A 297 -7.04 -3.61 -22.16
N LEU A 298 -5.93 -2.89 -22.09
CA LEU A 298 -5.52 -2.09 -20.95
C LEU A 298 -5.45 -0.62 -21.36
N LEU A 299 -6.12 0.23 -20.60
CA LEU A 299 -6.28 1.65 -20.91
C LEU A 299 -5.64 2.48 -19.82
N GLN A 300 -4.81 3.45 -20.22
CA GLN A 300 -4.16 4.33 -19.27
C GLN A 300 -5.14 5.40 -18.78
N GLU A 301 -5.44 5.39 -17.49
CA GLU A 301 -6.24 6.41 -16.81
C GLU A 301 -5.45 6.97 -15.62
N GLY A 302 -4.93 8.18 -15.79
CA GLY A 302 -3.98 8.76 -14.85
C GLY A 302 -2.70 7.92 -14.74
N GLU A 303 -2.42 7.43 -13.54
CA GLU A 303 -1.22 6.64 -13.21
C GLU A 303 -1.44 5.11 -13.33
N LEU A 304 -2.64 4.68 -13.73
CA LEU A 304 -3.04 3.26 -13.76
C LEU A 304 -3.32 2.79 -15.18
N TYR A 305 -3.04 1.51 -15.44
CA TYR A 305 -3.55 0.78 -16.60
C TYR A 305 -4.75 -0.04 -16.19
N LYS A 306 -5.95 0.46 -16.46
CA LYS A 306 -7.22 -0.18 -16.08
C LYS A 306 -7.73 -1.14 -17.15
N LEU A 307 -8.54 -2.10 -16.74
CA LEU A 307 -9.07 -3.14 -17.62
C LEU A 307 -10.22 -2.64 -18.49
N GLY A 308 -10.22 -2.96 -19.78
CA GLY A 308 -11.34 -2.67 -20.69
C GLY A 308 -12.53 -3.60 -20.42
N TYR A 309 -13.69 -3.02 -20.13
CA TYR A 309 -14.94 -3.74 -19.85
C TYR A 309 -15.46 -4.50 -21.06
N TYR A 310 -15.63 -3.84 -22.21
CA TYR A 310 -16.12 -4.47 -23.43
C TYR A 310 -15.09 -5.45 -23.98
N SER A 311 -13.80 -5.18 -23.81
CA SER A 311 -12.76 -6.14 -24.14
C SER A 311 -12.90 -7.45 -23.37
N LEU A 312 -13.12 -7.39 -22.05
CA LEU A 312 -13.38 -8.59 -21.25
C LEU A 312 -14.71 -9.25 -21.64
N LEU A 313 -15.76 -8.46 -21.84
CA LEU A 313 -17.07 -8.96 -22.24
C LEU A 313 -17.01 -9.75 -23.55
N ASN A 314 -16.22 -9.29 -24.52
CA ASN A 314 -16.01 -9.99 -25.78
C ASN A 314 -15.33 -11.35 -25.59
N VAL A 315 -14.34 -11.44 -24.69
CA VAL A 315 -13.68 -12.71 -24.34
C VAL A 315 -14.68 -13.69 -23.74
N LEU A 316 -15.48 -13.22 -22.78
CA LEU A 316 -16.45 -14.05 -22.05
C LEU A 316 -17.68 -14.41 -22.88
N SER A 317 -17.98 -13.66 -23.94
CA SER A 317 -19.09 -13.94 -24.86
C SER A 317 -18.71 -14.85 -26.04
N ALA A 318 -17.40 -15.09 -26.24
CA ALA A 318 -16.88 -15.87 -27.37
C ALA A 318 -16.69 -17.36 -27.05
N GLY A 319 -16.60 -17.73 -25.77
CA GLY A 319 -16.53 -19.13 -25.32
C GLY A 319 -17.91 -19.72 -25.11
#